data_AF-A0A0D2MDE8-F1
#
_entry.id   AF-A0A0D2MDE8-F1
#
_cell.length_a   1.000
_cell.length_b   1.000
_cell.length_c   1.000
_cell.angle_alpha   90.00
_cell.angle_beta   90.00
_cell.angle_gamma   90.00
#
_symmetry.space_group_name_H-M   'P 1'
#
loop_
_entity.id
_entity.type
_entity.pdbx_description
1 polymer ?
#
loop_
_entity_poly.entity_id
_entity_poly.type
_entity_poly.pdbx_seq_one_letter_code
_entity_poly.pdbx_strand_id
1 'polypeptide(L)'
;MENGFNIWTFNGRLLYHTPRDRFFQFCWRPRMPSLLPPDKEAEITKNLKAYSKRYDEEDEALLMQADADVLQERQRASDEWRAWAEARAAYAAAQAAFRREVCGAAAEEPEFVVKSVTVEQIMDVREEPYNASH
;
A
#
# COMPACT_ATOMS: atom_id res chain seq x y z
N MET A 1 1.15 -13.96 -24.47
CA MET A 1 1.63 -15.07 -23.64
C MET A 1 2.11 -14.45 -22.35
N GLU A 2 1.36 -14.60 -21.26
CA GLU A 2 1.74 -14.03 -19.97
C GLU A 2 2.80 -14.93 -19.33
N ASN A 3 4.05 -14.48 -19.37
CA ASN A 3 5.15 -15.15 -18.69
C ASN A 3 5.08 -14.83 -17.19
N GLY A 4 5.29 -15.81 -16.33
CA GLY A 4 5.14 -15.66 -14.88
C GLY A 4 5.02 -16.99 -14.16
N PHE A 5 4.70 -16.95 -12.87
CA PHE A 5 4.46 -18.15 -12.08
C PHE A 5 3.25 -17.97 -11.14
N ASN A 6 2.63 -19.11 -10.84
CA ASN A 6 1.54 -19.21 -9.89
C ASN A 6 1.94 -20.17 -8.77
N ILE A 7 1.75 -19.76 -7.52
CA ILE A 7 1.97 -20.61 -6.35
C ILE A 7 0.60 -20.98 -5.79
N TRP A 8 0.39 -22.27 -5.60
CA TRP A 8 -0.84 -22.85 -5.08
C TRP A 8 -0.55 -23.56 -3.76
N THR A 9 -1.52 -23.56 -2.85
CA THR A 9 -1.53 -24.51 -1.74
C THR A 9 -1.79 -25.93 -2.25
N PHE A 10 -1.52 -26.92 -1.41
CA PHE A 10 -1.82 -28.33 -1.73
C PHE A 10 -3.32 -28.60 -1.96
N ASN A 11 -4.21 -27.78 -1.37
CA ASN A 11 -5.67 -27.88 -1.55
C ASN A 11 -6.19 -27.04 -2.73
N GLY A 12 -5.31 -26.44 -3.54
CA GLY A 12 -5.68 -25.74 -4.78
C GLY A 12 -6.08 -24.28 -4.62
N ARG A 13 -5.84 -23.65 -3.46
CA ARG A 13 -6.00 -22.20 -3.28
C ARG A 13 -4.80 -21.48 -3.90
N LEU A 14 -5.07 -20.48 -4.73
CA LEU A 14 -4.04 -19.60 -5.27
C LEU A 14 -3.47 -18.72 -4.16
N LEU A 15 -2.14 -18.78 -3.95
CA LEU A 15 -1.42 -17.94 -2.99
C LEU A 15 -0.78 -16.75 -3.66
N TYR A 16 -0.10 -16.97 -4.78
CA TYR A 16 0.60 -15.93 -5.53
C TYR A 16 0.35 -16.09 -7.02
N HIS A 17 0.07 -14.96 -7.67
CA HIS A 17 0.06 -14.82 -9.11
C HIS A 17 1.00 -13.66 -9.45
N THR A 18 2.09 -13.95 -10.16
CA THR A 18 3.08 -12.93 -10.48
C THR A 18 3.46 -13.02 -11.95
N PRO A 19 2.98 -12.07 -12.77
CA PRO A 19 3.48 -11.91 -14.13
C PRO A 19 4.92 -11.39 -14.08
N ARG A 20 5.79 -11.94 -14.92
CA ARG A 20 7.21 -11.57 -15.01
C ARG A 20 7.67 -11.63 -16.46
N ASP A 21 8.10 -10.49 -16.97
CA ASP A 21 8.73 -10.43 -18.30
C ASP A 21 10.08 -11.16 -18.30
N ARG A 22 10.40 -11.83 -19.40
CA ARG A 22 11.59 -12.68 -19.59
C ARG A 22 11.79 -13.71 -18.46
N PHE A 23 10.73 -14.36 -18.03
CA PHE A 23 10.78 -15.43 -17.04
C PHE A 23 11.30 -16.73 -17.65
N PHE A 24 12.40 -17.27 -17.10
CA PHE A 24 13.04 -18.49 -17.59
C PHE A 24 12.63 -19.74 -16.81
N GLN A 25 12.89 -19.75 -15.49
CA GLN A 25 12.61 -20.91 -14.64
C GLN A 25 12.31 -20.48 -13.21
N PHE A 26 11.40 -21.21 -12.58
CA PHE A 26 11.22 -21.22 -11.13
C PHE A 26 11.42 -22.64 -10.62
N CYS A 27 12.29 -22.81 -9.64
CA CYS A 27 12.46 -24.05 -8.92
C CYS A 27 12.62 -23.76 -7.42
N TRP A 28 11.99 -24.57 -6.59
CA TRP A 28 12.21 -24.49 -5.16
C TRP A 28 13.64 -24.91 -4.85
N ARG A 29 14.29 -24.18 -3.94
CA ARG A 29 15.56 -24.62 -3.37
C ARG A 29 15.33 -25.99 -2.70
N PRO A 30 16.17 -27.01 -2.98
CA PRO A 30 16.08 -28.29 -2.28
C PRO A 30 16.11 -28.05 -0.77
N ARG A 31 15.17 -28.65 -0.04
CA ARG A 31 15.19 -28.58 1.42
C ARG A 31 16.38 -29.37 1.94
N MET A 32 17.16 -28.76 2.83
CA MET A 32 18.22 -29.47 3.56
C MET A 32 17.61 -30.63 4.37
N PRO A 33 18.37 -31.71 4.63
CA PRO A 33 17.95 -32.76 5.53
C PRO A 33 17.51 -32.18 6.88
N SER A 34 16.50 -32.81 7.45
CA SER A 34 16.01 -32.44 8.78
C SER A 34 17.16 -32.51 9.79
N LEU A 35 17.29 -31.45 10.60
CA LEU A 35 18.21 -31.42 11.73
C LEU A 35 17.65 -32.15 12.95
N LEU A 36 16.41 -32.64 12.87
CA LEU A 36 15.73 -33.26 14.00
C LEU A 36 16.20 -34.71 14.17
N PRO A 37 16.43 -35.15 15.42
CA PRO A 37 16.60 -36.56 15.71
C PRO A 37 15.35 -37.37 15.31
N PRO A 38 15.49 -38.63 14.91
CA PRO A 38 14.36 -39.47 14.47
C PRO A 38 13.26 -39.61 15.54
N ASP A 39 13.65 -39.60 16.82
CA ASP A 39 12.70 -39.66 17.94
C ASP A 39 11.77 -38.44 17.98
N LYS A 40 12.31 -37.25 17.65
CA LYS A 40 11.55 -36.00 17.62
C LYS A 40 10.63 -35.94 16.41
N GLU A 41 11.06 -36.47 15.27
CA GLU A 41 10.21 -36.58 14.08
C GLU A 41 9.01 -37.51 14.35
N ALA A 42 9.25 -38.64 15.03
CA ALA A 42 8.19 -39.56 15.42
C ALA A 42 7.21 -38.93 16.42
N GLU A 43 7.72 -38.14 17.38
CA GLU A 43 6.90 -37.38 18.34
C GLU A 43 6.01 -36.34 17.64
N ILE A 44 6.59 -35.55 16.73
CA ILE A 44 5.87 -34.53 15.95
C ILE A 44 4.79 -35.18 15.09
N THR A 45 5.10 -36.30 14.44
CA THR A 45 4.13 -37.03 13.61
C THR A 45 2.95 -37.54 14.43
N LYS A 46 3.20 -38.03 15.66
CA LYS A 46 2.14 -38.50 16.58
C LYS A 46 1.26 -37.36 17.09
N ASN A 47 1.86 -36.21 17.38
CA ASN A 47 1.18 -35.05 17.99
C ASN A 47 0.79 -33.97 16.97
N LEU A 48 0.84 -34.27 15.67
CA LEU A 48 0.69 -33.30 14.59
C LEU A 48 -0.59 -32.46 14.71
N LYS A 49 -1.71 -33.07 15.14
CA LYS A 49 -2.99 -32.37 15.32
C LYS A 49 -2.95 -31.30 16.41
N ALA A 50 -2.24 -31.56 17.51
CA ALA A 50 -2.10 -30.61 18.60
C ALA A 50 -1.19 -29.45 18.20
N TYR A 51 -0.10 -29.74 17.49
CA TYR A 51 0.78 -28.72 16.95
C TYR A 51 0.09 -27.87 15.88
N SER A 52 -0.66 -28.47 14.94
CA SER A 52 -1.43 -27.73 13.94
C SER A 52 -2.35 -26.73 14.61
N LYS A 53 -3.23 -27.20 15.50
CA LYS A 53 -4.19 -26.30 16.19
C LYS A 53 -3.49 -25.15 16.90
N ARG A 54 -2.41 -25.43 17.63
CA ARG A 54 -1.66 -24.41 18.37
C ARG A 54 -1.05 -23.35 17.42
N TYR A 55 -0.40 -23.80 16.36
CA TYR A 55 0.24 -22.87 15.42
C TYR A 55 -0.78 -22.12 14.57
N ASP A 56 -1.90 -22.75 14.21
CA ASP A 56 -2.99 -22.08 13.51
C ASP A 56 -3.58 -20.94 14.38
N GLU A 57 -3.76 -21.18 15.69
CA GLU A 57 -4.21 -20.14 16.65
C GLU A 57 -3.16 -19.02 16.85
N GLU A 58 -1.87 -19.37 16.95
CA GLU A 58 -0.77 -18.40 17.07
C GLU A 58 -0.63 -17.53 15.79
N ASP A 59 -0.75 -18.14 14.61
CA ASP A 59 -0.69 -17.46 13.31
C ASP A 59 -1.91 -16.53 13.11
N GLU A 60 -3.12 -16.98 13.47
CA GLU A 60 -4.32 -16.13 13.44
C GLU A 60 -4.17 -14.92 14.37
N ALA A 61 -3.66 -15.12 15.59
CA ALA A 61 -3.43 -14.02 16.53
C ALA A 61 -2.40 -13.01 15.99
N LEU A 62 -1.32 -13.49 15.36
CA LEU A 62 -0.29 -12.64 14.76
C LEU A 62 -0.85 -11.81 13.59
N LEU A 63 -1.66 -12.43 12.73
CA LEU A 63 -2.34 -11.72 11.63
C LEU A 63 -3.30 -10.65 12.16
N MET A 64 -4.10 -10.97 13.18
CA MET A 64 -5.00 -10.00 13.81
C MET A 64 -4.24 -8.83 14.44
N GLN A 65 -3.09 -9.08 15.07
CA GLN A 65 -2.26 -8.04 15.64
C GLN A 65 -1.68 -7.12 14.56
N ALA A 66 -1.14 -7.70 13.48
CA ALA A 66 -0.60 -6.92 12.36
C ALA A 66 -1.66 -6.02 11.71
N ASP A 67 -2.88 -6.53 11.54
CA ASP A 67 -4.00 -5.76 11.02
C ASP A 67 -4.42 -4.64 11.99
N ALA A 68 -4.45 -4.93 13.30
CA ALA A 68 -4.79 -3.95 14.33
C ALA A 68 -3.80 -2.78 14.36
N ASP A 69 -2.50 -3.05 14.23
CA ASP A 69 -1.47 -2.01 14.21
C ASP A 69 -1.64 -1.06 13.00
N VAL A 70 -1.92 -1.63 11.81
CA VAL A 70 -2.18 -0.84 10.60
C VAL A 70 -3.47 -0.02 10.73
N LEU A 71 -4.52 -0.61 11.30
CA LEU A 71 -5.78 0.08 11.57
C LEU A 71 -5.58 1.23 12.56
N GLN A 72 -4.79 1.03 13.62
CA GLN A 72 -4.48 2.06 14.61
C GLN A 72 -3.70 3.22 14.00
N GLU A 73 -2.68 2.97 13.17
CA GLU A 73 -1.94 4.04 12.51
C GLU A 73 -2.83 4.85 11.56
N ARG A 74 -3.72 4.18 10.80
CA ARG A 74 -4.71 4.87 9.95
C ARG A 74 -5.70 5.69 10.76
N GLN A 75 -6.16 5.17 11.89
CA GLN A 75 -7.05 5.86 12.80
C GLN A 75 -6.36 7.09 13.40
N ARG A 76 -5.11 6.96 13.86
CA ARG A 76 -4.32 8.07 14.39
C ARG A 76 -4.16 9.19 13.37
N ALA A 77 -3.75 8.86 12.14
CA ALA A 77 -3.62 9.85 11.08
C ALA A 77 -4.95 10.55 10.74
N SER A 78 -6.05 9.80 10.77
CA SER A 78 -7.39 10.36 10.52
C SER A 78 -7.83 11.30 11.64
N ASP A 79 -7.56 10.96 12.89
CA ASP A 79 -7.92 11.77 14.05
C ASP A 79 -7.03 13.01 14.17
N GLU A 80 -5.73 12.90 13.88
CA GLU A 80 -4.82 14.05 13.74
C GLU A 80 -5.31 15.03 12.67
N TRP A 81 -5.72 14.52 11.50
CA TRP A 81 -6.29 15.34 10.43
C TRP A 81 -7.59 16.02 10.85
N ARG A 82 -8.51 15.29 11.50
CA ARG A 82 -9.78 15.86 12.00
C ARG A 82 -9.53 16.97 13.00
N ALA A 83 -8.66 16.74 13.99
CA ALA A 83 -8.31 17.74 14.97
C ALA A 83 -7.70 19.00 14.33
N TRP A 84 -6.81 18.82 13.34
CA TRP A 84 -6.27 19.94 12.56
C TRP A 84 -7.36 20.68 11.78
N ALA A 85 -8.27 19.95 11.11
CA ALA A 85 -9.33 20.54 10.31
C ALA A 85 -10.33 21.34 11.17
N GLU A 86 -10.71 20.81 12.33
CA GLU A 86 -11.57 21.49 13.30
C GLU A 86 -10.91 22.76 13.84
N ALA A 87 -9.64 22.67 14.25
CA ALA A 87 -8.89 23.84 14.70
C ALA A 87 -8.76 24.90 13.60
N ARG A 88 -8.53 24.48 12.36
CA ARG A 88 -8.43 25.36 11.20
C ARG A 88 -9.77 26.03 10.87
N ALA A 89 -10.87 25.28 10.95
CA ALA A 89 -12.22 25.80 10.76
C ALA A 89 -12.60 26.82 11.85
N ALA A 90 -12.30 26.52 13.12
CA ALA A 90 -12.53 27.43 14.23
C ALA A 90 -11.72 28.73 14.08
N TYR A 91 -10.44 28.61 13.69
CA TYR A 91 -9.60 29.77 13.39
C TYR A 91 -10.16 30.60 12.24
N ALA A 92 -10.59 29.96 11.14
CA ALA A 92 -11.18 30.64 9.98
C ALA A 92 -12.48 31.36 10.36
N ALA A 93 -13.34 30.74 11.17
CA ALA A 93 -14.56 31.35 11.68
C ALA A 93 -14.27 32.58 12.57
N ALA A 94 -13.29 32.48 13.47
CA ALA A 94 -12.86 33.61 14.30
C ALA A 94 -12.29 34.76 13.45
N GLN A 95 -11.45 34.45 12.45
CA GLN A 95 -10.93 35.43 11.48
C GLN A 95 -12.04 36.10 10.68
N ALA A 96 -13.02 35.33 10.19
CA ALA A 96 -14.16 35.87 9.45
C ALA A 96 -15.02 36.80 10.32
N ALA A 97 -15.26 36.42 11.59
CA ALA A 97 -15.98 37.25 12.55
C ALA A 97 -15.23 38.57 12.82
N PHE A 98 -13.93 38.50 13.08
CA PHE A 98 -13.08 39.68 13.29
C PHE A 98 -13.04 40.58 12.05
N ARG A 99 -12.85 40.02 10.84
CA ARG A 99 -12.88 40.77 9.59
C ARG A 99 -14.22 41.47 9.38
N ARG A 100 -15.34 40.81 9.69
CA ARG A 100 -16.67 41.41 9.60
C ARG A 100 -16.84 42.58 10.58
N GLU A 101 -16.34 42.47 11.79
CA GLU A 101 -16.40 43.53 12.81
C GLU A 101 -15.55 44.75 12.42
N VAL A 102 -14.35 44.54 11.89
CA VAL A 102 -13.41 45.62 11.52
C VAL A 102 -13.75 46.24 10.16
N CYS A 103 -14.14 45.45 9.16
CA CYS A 103 -14.24 45.89 7.76
C CYS A 103 -15.68 45.98 7.22
N GLY A 104 -16.70 45.52 7.95
CA GLY A 104 -18.10 45.61 7.53
C GLY A 104 -18.37 45.01 6.16
N ALA A 105 -18.92 45.80 5.22
CA ALA A 105 -19.26 45.36 3.86
C ALA A 105 -18.03 44.97 3.01
N ALA A 106 -16.83 45.47 3.33
CA ALA A 106 -15.59 45.09 2.65
C ALA A 106 -15.05 43.72 3.10
N ALA A 107 -15.69 43.07 4.07
CA ALA A 107 -15.33 41.72 4.52
C ALA A 107 -15.89 40.61 3.60
N GLU A 108 -16.83 40.92 2.72
CA GLU A 108 -17.30 39.95 1.71
C GLU A 108 -16.23 39.74 0.65
N GLU A 109 -15.80 38.49 0.48
CA GLU A 109 -14.79 38.14 -0.52
C GLU A 109 -15.42 38.20 -1.93
N PRO A 110 -14.79 38.91 -2.89
CA PRO A 110 -15.31 38.99 -4.25
C PRO A 110 -15.27 37.61 -4.93
N GLU A 111 -16.26 37.32 -5.77
CA GLU A 111 -16.26 36.11 -6.61
C GLU A 111 -14.98 36.06 -7.45
N PHE A 112 -14.18 35.01 -7.27
CA PHE A 112 -13.01 34.74 -8.09
C PHE A 112 -13.16 33.41 -8.83
N VAL A 113 -12.61 33.34 -10.04
CA VAL A 113 -12.58 32.13 -10.86
C VAL A 113 -11.16 31.60 -10.88
N VAL A 114 -10.96 30.40 -10.31
CA VAL A 114 -9.67 29.70 -10.38
C VAL A 114 -9.52 29.08 -11.77
N LYS A 115 -8.51 29.50 -12.53
CA LYS A 115 -8.13 28.88 -13.80
C LYS A 115 -6.83 28.11 -13.63
N SER A 116 -6.87 26.78 -13.77
CA SER A 116 -5.65 25.96 -13.88
C SER A 116 -5.11 26.05 -15.31
N VAL A 117 -3.89 26.57 -15.47
CA VAL A 117 -3.21 26.66 -16.77
C VAL A 117 -2.08 25.64 -16.80
N THR A 118 -2.22 24.60 -17.62
CA THR A 118 -1.14 23.64 -17.89
C THR A 118 -0.24 24.23 -18.97
N VAL A 119 1.05 24.40 -18.67
CA VAL A 119 2.05 24.90 -19.61
C VAL A 119 2.93 23.74 -20.03
N GLU A 120 2.82 23.33 -21.29
CA GLU A 120 3.72 22.35 -21.91
C GLU A 120 4.87 23.09 -22.60
N GLN A 121 6.11 22.79 -22.21
CA GLN A 121 7.32 23.39 -22.79
C GLN A 121 8.08 22.31 -23.58
N ILE A 122 8.19 22.50 -24.89
CA ILE A 122 8.97 21.61 -25.76
C ILE A 122 10.45 21.93 -25.54
N MET A 123 11.19 20.95 -25.02
CA MET A 123 12.58 21.13 -24.57
C MET A 123 13.61 21.07 -25.71
N ASP A 124 13.35 20.28 -26.76
CA ASP A 124 14.28 20.10 -27.89
C ASP A 124 13.50 19.55 -29.10
N VAL A 125 13.78 20.06 -30.29
CA VAL A 125 13.24 19.57 -31.57
C VAL A 125 14.43 19.22 -32.45
N ARG A 126 14.60 17.93 -32.75
CA ARG A 126 15.66 17.44 -33.64
C ARG A 126 15.06 16.95 -34.94
N GLU A 127 15.46 17.57 -36.05
CA GLU A 127 15.20 17.05 -37.39
C GLU A 127 16.41 16.22 -37.84
N GLU A 128 16.18 14.94 -38.15
CA GLU A 128 17.20 14.10 -38.75
C GLU A 128 17.24 14.34 -40.26
N PRO A 129 18.42 14.57 -40.87
CA PRO A 129 18.53 14.73 -42.31
C PRO A 129 18.19 13.42 -43.01
N TYR A 130 17.31 13.51 -44.02
CA TYR A 130 16.94 12.41 -44.89
C TYR A 130 18.16 11.96 -45.72
N ASN A 131 18.79 10.85 -45.32
CA ASN A 131 19.87 10.24 -46.09
C ASN A 131 19.29 9.47 -47.28
N ALA A 132 19.20 10.14 -48.43
CA ALA A 132 19.02 9.47 -49.71
C ALA A 132 20.34 8.78 -50.10
N SER A 133 20.51 7.52 -49.70
CA SER A 133 21.58 6.66 -50.21
C SER A 133 21.31 6.29 -51.67
N HIS A 134 22.15 6.80 -52.58
CA HIS A 134 22.29 6.35 -53.97
C HIS A 134 23.50 5.43 -54.11
#